data_AF-A0A7S1ZXE9-F1
#
_entry.id   AF-A0A7S1ZXE9-F1
#
_cell.length_a   1.000
_cell.length_b   1.000
_cell.length_c   1.000
_cell.angle_alpha   90.00
_cell.angle_beta   90.00
_cell.angle_gamma   90.00
#
_symmetry.space_group_name_H-M   'P 1'
#
loop_
_entity.id
_entity.type
_entity.pdbx_description
1 polymer ?
#
loop_
_entity_poly.entity_id
_entity_poly.type
_entity_poly.pdbx_seq_one_letter_code
_entity_poly.pdbx_strand_id
1 'polypeptide(L)'
;MYLNLNQGMDSLVARAHQIFITMPTKGGGSSMNTFTRRCNKETKIRKFGFIESVDLKELLVGSLQVKSVISLHVSSDTGLICLAMYPSQKTLMIHIHCEEGERVISGVKMISHHMCKMTYNKEDLKFRGYKKTVIAKNATHCILHAGYMIDYIARGHREVGGGAPKVLTCKLYDALQENAPQLVFLNYKQIDKLQTLLAKHHCPELLDELPIKVNMATDDEQKIYLYDSNDEKGAVRIEEWLDAKGPVLEWALNLRSEASCQAKTIHMEDELFGCPDEALKVTPESIKKW
;
A
#
# COMPACT_ATOMS: atom_id res chain seq x y z
N MET A 1 -6.28 -17.28 11.84
CA MET A 1 -6.91 -17.09 13.18
C MET A 1 -7.28 -15.63 13.32
N TYR A 2 -8.55 -15.35 13.61
CA TYR A 2 -9.04 -13.98 13.77
C TYR A 2 -8.40 -13.32 14.99
N LEU A 3 -7.96 -12.06 14.84
CA LEU A 3 -7.42 -11.27 15.93
C LEU A 3 -8.38 -10.15 16.28
N ASN A 4 -8.71 -10.03 17.56
CA ASN A 4 -9.26 -8.80 18.09
C ASN A 4 -8.12 -7.78 18.31
N LEU A 5 -8.26 -6.56 17.79
CA LEU A 5 -7.24 -5.51 17.88
C LEU A 5 -6.93 -5.13 19.33
N ASN A 6 -7.95 -5.08 20.18
CA ASN A 6 -7.86 -4.66 21.58
C ASN A 6 -7.35 -5.76 22.52
N GLN A 7 -7.16 -6.99 22.05
CA GLN A 7 -6.70 -8.12 22.88
C GLN A 7 -5.58 -8.90 22.22
N GLY A 8 -5.91 -9.64 21.15
CA GLY A 8 -4.98 -10.55 20.48
C GLY A 8 -3.83 -9.80 19.82
N MET A 9 -4.14 -8.72 19.10
CA MET A 9 -3.12 -7.88 18.47
C MET A 9 -2.30 -7.11 19.51
N ASP A 10 -2.96 -6.54 20.53
CA ASP A 10 -2.29 -5.84 21.65
C ASP A 10 -1.24 -6.73 22.32
N SER A 11 -1.59 -7.98 22.61
CA SER A 11 -0.67 -8.95 23.19
C SER A 11 0.50 -9.33 22.27
N LEU A 12 0.31 -9.32 20.95
CA LEU A 12 1.39 -9.56 19.99
C LEU A 12 2.33 -8.35 19.92
N VAL A 13 1.78 -7.15 19.81
CA VAL A 13 2.54 -5.90 19.73
C VAL A 13 3.32 -5.64 21.02
N ALA A 14 2.74 -5.90 22.20
CA ALA A 14 3.40 -5.71 23.49
C ALA A 14 4.61 -6.63 23.70
N ARG A 15 4.59 -7.86 23.14
CA ARG A 15 5.66 -8.85 23.32
C ARG A 15 6.76 -8.73 22.26
N ALA A 16 6.43 -8.19 21.09
CA ALA A 16 7.39 -8.00 20.02
C ALA A 16 8.46 -6.98 20.44
N HIS A 17 9.74 -7.33 20.30
CA HIS A 17 10.83 -6.38 20.47
C HIS A 17 11.09 -5.60 19.18
N GLN A 18 10.79 -6.23 18.04
CA GLN A 18 10.90 -5.62 16.73
C GLN A 18 9.65 -5.92 15.90
N ILE A 19 9.13 -4.89 15.25
CA ILE A 19 7.93 -4.96 14.42
C ILE A 19 8.27 -4.47 13.02
N PHE A 20 8.09 -5.32 12.01
CA PHE A 20 8.16 -4.95 10.61
C PHE A 20 6.75 -4.75 10.06
N ILE A 21 6.50 -3.56 9.55
CA ILE A 21 5.26 -3.18 8.91
C ILE A 21 5.55 -3.05 7.43
N THR A 22 4.94 -3.90 6.64
CA THR A 22 5.13 -3.91 5.18
C THR A 22 3.82 -3.54 4.52
N MET A 23 3.90 -2.87 3.38
CA MET A 23 2.70 -2.44 2.66
C MET A 23 2.97 -2.27 1.17
N PRO A 24 1.99 -2.58 0.32
CA PRO A 24 2.08 -2.28 -1.10
C PRO A 24 1.99 -0.77 -1.34
N THR A 25 2.17 -0.36 -2.59
CA THR A 25 1.84 1.01 -2.97
C THR A 25 0.36 1.28 -2.72
N LYS A 26 0.01 2.49 -2.23
CA LYS A 26 -1.34 2.87 -1.75
C LYS A 26 -1.87 2.18 -0.50
N GLY A 27 -1.11 1.30 0.15
CA GLY A 27 -1.44 0.75 1.47
C GLY A 27 -1.16 1.70 2.64
N GLY A 28 -1.29 3.02 2.47
CA GLY A 28 -1.07 4.01 3.53
C GLY A 28 0.39 4.25 3.98
N GLY A 29 1.37 3.94 3.14
CA GLY A 29 2.78 3.98 3.53
C GLY A 29 3.38 5.35 3.82
N SER A 30 2.83 6.45 3.30
CA SER A 30 3.28 7.79 3.68
C SER A 30 3.01 8.09 5.16
N SER A 31 1.80 7.77 5.63
CA SER A 31 1.39 7.93 7.04
C SER A 31 2.25 7.03 7.94
N MET A 32 2.38 5.75 7.59
CA MET A 32 3.15 4.79 8.39
C MET A 32 4.65 5.12 8.45
N ASN A 33 5.27 5.54 7.33
CA ASN A 33 6.67 5.96 7.33
C ASN A 33 6.89 7.20 8.21
N THR A 34 5.96 8.15 8.20
CA THR A 34 6.03 9.32 9.09
C THR A 34 5.88 8.92 10.55
N PHE A 35 4.92 8.04 10.85
CA PHE A 35 4.73 7.49 12.19
C PHE A 35 5.99 6.77 12.70
N THR A 36 6.52 5.78 11.97
CA THR A 36 7.67 4.98 12.43
C THR A 36 8.94 5.81 12.57
N ARG A 37 9.16 6.78 11.68
CA ARG A 37 10.28 7.73 11.79
C ARG A 37 10.22 8.51 13.10
N ARG A 38 9.03 9.02 13.44
CA ARG A 38 8.81 9.75 14.69
C ARG A 38 8.95 8.84 15.91
N CYS A 39 8.41 7.63 15.82
CA CYS A 39 8.49 6.61 16.88
C CYS A 39 9.95 6.25 17.20
N ASN A 40 10.82 6.18 16.18
CA ASN A 40 12.25 5.92 16.34
C ASN A 40 13.09 7.20 16.56
N LYS A 41 12.48 8.38 16.74
CA LYS A 41 13.16 9.67 16.93
C LYS A 41 14.16 10.02 15.83
N GLU A 42 13.86 9.61 14.59
CA GLU A 42 14.71 9.86 13.43
C GLU A 42 14.49 11.27 12.86
N THR A 43 15.57 12.05 12.78
CA THR A 43 15.54 13.42 12.26
C THR A 43 15.72 13.49 10.74
N LYS A 44 16.30 12.46 10.12
CA LYS A 44 16.52 12.41 8.67
C LYS A 44 15.32 11.80 7.96
N ILE A 45 14.88 12.44 6.89
CA ILE A 45 13.92 11.86 5.95
C ILE A 45 14.64 10.73 5.21
N ARG A 46 14.36 9.47 5.57
CA ARG A 46 14.74 8.34 4.72
C ARG A 46 13.87 8.37 3.47
N LYS A 47 14.49 8.29 2.29
CA LYS A 47 13.77 7.93 1.06
C LYS A 47 13.09 6.58 1.30
N PHE A 48 11.86 6.41 0.81
CA PHE A 48 11.12 5.15 0.96
C PHE A 48 12.02 3.97 0.57
N GLY A 49 12.34 3.12 1.55
CA GLY A 49 13.12 1.92 1.31
C GLY A 49 12.22 0.88 0.65
N PHE A 50 12.48 0.57 -0.62
CA PHE A 50 11.95 -0.63 -1.24
C PHE A 50 12.81 -1.81 -0.77
N ILE A 51 12.19 -2.87 -0.26
CA ILE A 51 12.91 -4.09 0.15
C ILE A 51 13.25 -4.91 -1.10
N GLU A 52 14.08 -4.39 -2.01
CA GLU A 52 14.40 -5.11 -3.24
C GLU A 52 15.64 -6.00 -3.16
N SER A 53 16.46 -5.95 -2.08
CA SER A 53 17.28 -7.09 -1.56
C SER A 53 18.51 -6.77 -0.68
N VAL A 54 18.91 -5.52 -0.39
CA VAL A 54 20.23 -5.30 0.29
C VAL A 54 20.23 -4.40 1.54
N ASP A 55 19.15 -3.67 1.85
CA ASP A 55 19.18 -2.67 2.94
C ASP A 55 18.82 -3.19 4.35
N LEU A 56 18.37 -4.44 4.49
CA LEU A 56 17.96 -4.97 5.81
C LEU A 56 19.15 -5.13 6.76
N LYS A 57 20.32 -5.55 6.26
CA LYS A 57 21.51 -5.71 7.11
C LYS A 57 21.95 -4.38 7.70
N GLU A 58 21.99 -3.32 6.90
CA GLU A 58 22.33 -1.97 7.40
C GLU A 58 21.27 -1.44 8.35
N LEU A 59 19.99 -1.67 8.04
CA LEU A 59 18.87 -1.27 8.91
C LEU A 59 18.90 -1.93 10.28
N LEU A 60 19.29 -3.21 10.35
CA LEU A 60 19.23 -4.02 11.57
C LEU A 60 20.53 -4.04 12.37
N VAL A 61 21.68 -3.95 11.69
CA VAL A 61 23.01 -4.12 12.29
C VAL A 61 23.83 -2.83 12.26
N GLY A 62 23.45 -1.84 11.43
CA GLY A 62 24.20 -0.60 11.26
C GLY A 62 24.08 0.40 12.43
N SER A 63 23.23 0.12 13.42
CA SER A 63 23.01 0.98 14.60
C SER A 63 23.15 0.17 15.89
N LEU A 64 23.73 0.81 16.92
CA LEU A 64 23.78 0.26 18.28
C LEU A 64 22.40 0.19 18.93
N GLN A 65 21.47 1.06 18.52
CA GLN A 65 20.07 1.02 18.96
C GLN A 65 19.23 0.29 17.90
N VAL A 66 18.61 -0.81 18.31
CA VAL A 66 17.65 -1.56 17.50
C VAL A 66 16.36 -0.75 17.40
N LYS A 67 15.90 -0.50 16.17
CA LYS A 67 14.60 0.14 15.93
C LYS A 67 13.48 -0.84 16.27
N SER A 68 12.58 -0.41 17.14
CA SER A 68 11.45 -1.22 17.61
C SER A 68 10.37 -1.37 16.55
N VAL A 69 10.08 -0.31 15.79
CA VAL A 69 9.04 -0.32 14.75
C VAL A 69 9.61 0.16 13.42
N ILE A 70 9.53 -0.67 12.39
CA ILE A 70 10.10 -0.42 11.07
C ILE A 70 8.99 -0.52 10.03
N SER A 71 8.82 0.50 9.18
CA SER A 71 7.88 0.44 8.05
C SER A 71 8.61 0.40 6.71
N LEU A 72 8.15 -0.45 5.79
CA LEU A 72 8.79 -0.70 4.50
C LEU A 72 7.75 -0.84 3.38
N HIS A 73 8.08 -0.38 2.18
CA HIS A 73 7.29 -0.68 0.99
C HIS A 73 7.79 -1.95 0.31
N VAL A 74 6.84 -2.74 -0.17
CA VAL A 74 7.11 -3.93 -0.97
C VAL A 74 6.48 -3.78 -2.34
N SER A 75 7.29 -3.96 -3.37
CA SER A 75 6.92 -3.94 -4.79
C SER A 75 6.85 -5.36 -5.39
N SER A 76 7.44 -6.33 -4.69
CA SER A 76 7.49 -7.75 -5.06
C SER A 76 7.47 -8.64 -3.80
N ASP A 77 7.30 -9.94 -4.02
CA ASP A 77 7.36 -10.99 -3.00
C ASP A 77 8.73 -11.11 -2.32
N THR A 78 9.83 -10.83 -3.02
CA THR A 78 11.21 -10.97 -2.55
C THR A 78 11.43 -10.37 -1.17
N GLY A 79 10.95 -9.14 -0.95
CA GLY A 79 11.15 -8.44 0.32
C GLY A 79 10.46 -9.11 1.51
N LEU A 80 9.23 -9.60 1.29
CA LEU A 80 8.47 -10.33 2.32
C LEU A 80 9.06 -11.71 2.57
N ILE A 81 9.46 -12.41 1.51
CA ILE A 81 10.15 -13.70 1.63
C ILE A 81 11.41 -13.54 2.48
N CYS A 82 12.25 -12.55 2.19
CA CYS A 82 13.46 -12.29 2.98
C CYS A 82 13.17 -12.06 4.47
N LEU A 83 12.11 -11.31 4.81
CA LEU A 83 11.73 -11.10 6.20
C LEU A 83 11.17 -12.38 6.86
N ALA A 84 10.51 -13.23 6.08
CA ALA A 84 9.93 -14.49 6.56
C ALA A 84 10.97 -15.60 6.76
N MET A 85 12.11 -15.58 6.05
CA MET A 85 13.09 -16.68 6.01
C MET A 85 13.84 -16.95 7.33
N TYR A 86 13.79 -16.05 8.31
CA TYR A 86 14.48 -16.24 9.61
C TYR A 86 13.66 -15.66 10.76
N PRO A 87 12.51 -16.25 11.10
CA PRO A 87 11.62 -15.67 12.09
C PRO A 87 12.20 -15.82 13.49
N SER A 88 12.09 -14.75 14.27
CA SER A 88 12.35 -14.76 15.71
C SER A 88 11.03 -14.70 16.48
N GLN A 89 10.95 -15.37 17.62
CA GLN A 89 9.79 -15.25 18.52
C GLN A 89 9.60 -13.82 19.06
N LYS A 90 10.60 -12.96 18.94
CA LYS A 90 10.55 -11.56 19.36
C LYS A 90 10.27 -10.60 18.19
N THR A 91 10.10 -11.11 16.97
CA THR A 91 9.82 -10.32 15.79
C THR A 91 8.39 -10.53 15.33
N LEU A 92 7.65 -9.44 15.14
CA LEU A 92 6.30 -9.44 14.58
C LEU A 92 6.34 -8.82 13.18
N MET A 93 5.74 -9.50 12.22
CA MET A 93 5.51 -8.99 10.88
C MET A 93 4.03 -8.61 10.74
N ILE A 94 3.78 -7.40 10.25
CA ILE A 94 2.45 -6.90 9.93
C ILE A 94 2.48 -6.54 8.45
N HIS A 95 1.69 -7.22 7.64
CA HIS A 95 1.47 -6.82 6.24
C HIS A 95 0.15 -6.07 6.15
N ILE A 96 0.23 -4.79 5.79
CA ILE A 96 -0.97 -4.01 5.48
C ILE A 96 -1.44 -4.42 4.09
N HIS A 97 -2.63 -4.99 4.05
CA HIS A 97 -3.30 -5.42 2.83
C HIS A 97 -4.30 -4.38 2.35
N CYS A 98 -4.34 -4.16 1.04
CA CYS A 98 -5.32 -3.33 0.36
C CYS A 98 -5.79 -4.13 -0.86
N GLU A 99 -7.09 -4.35 -0.95
CA GLU A 99 -7.71 -5.06 -2.08
C GLU A 99 -7.33 -4.35 -3.39
N GLU A 100 -6.98 -5.14 -4.41
CA GLU A 100 -6.29 -4.60 -5.58
C GLU A 100 -7.17 -3.59 -6.35
N GLY A 101 -8.49 -3.77 -6.38
CA GLY A 101 -9.43 -2.84 -6.99
C GLY A 101 -9.41 -1.48 -6.30
N GLU A 102 -9.61 -1.45 -4.98
CA GLU A 102 -9.50 -0.22 -4.18
C GLU A 102 -8.11 0.44 -4.33
N ARG A 103 -7.04 -0.37 -4.36
CA ARG A 103 -5.66 0.10 -4.53
C ARG A 103 -5.44 0.76 -5.89
N VAL A 104 -5.90 0.14 -6.97
CA VAL A 104 -5.82 0.67 -8.34
C VAL A 104 -6.57 1.99 -8.43
N ILE A 105 -7.81 2.07 -7.93
CA ILE A 105 -8.62 3.30 -7.91
C ILE A 105 -7.86 4.44 -7.21
N SER A 106 -7.26 4.17 -6.04
CA SER A 106 -6.42 5.13 -5.32
C SER A 106 -5.18 5.54 -6.12
N GLY A 107 -4.56 4.60 -6.83
CA GLY A 107 -3.48 4.81 -7.79
C GLY A 107 -3.87 5.79 -8.89
N VAL A 108 -5.00 5.54 -9.55
CA VAL A 108 -5.52 6.39 -10.64
C VAL A 108 -5.80 7.80 -10.14
N LYS A 109 -6.47 7.96 -9.00
CA LYS A 109 -6.73 9.28 -8.41
C LYS A 109 -5.42 10.05 -8.20
N MET A 110 -4.42 9.46 -7.54
CA MET A 110 -3.16 10.17 -7.29
C MET A 110 -2.42 10.54 -8.57
N ILE A 111 -2.38 9.65 -9.58
CA ILE A 111 -1.73 9.97 -10.86
C ILE A 111 -2.45 11.10 -11.57
N SER A 112 -3.78 11.10 -11.57
CA SER A 112 -4.58 12.16 -12.18
C SER A 112 -4.34 13.50 -11.49
N HIS A 113 -4.33 13.54 -10.15
CA HIS A 113 -3.96 14.74 -9.40
C HIS A 113 -2.54 15.21 -9.73
N HIS A 114 -1.59 14.29 -9.86
CA HIS A 114 -0.22 14.63 -10.23
C HIS A 114 -0.13 15.20 -11.66
N MET A 115 -0.88 14.62 -12.61
CA MET A 115 -1.04 15.13 -13.98
C MET A 115 -1.61 16.54 -14.01
N CYS A 116 -2.63 16.79 -13.20
CA CYS A 116 -3.26 18.08 -13.11
C CYS A 116 -2.45 19.11 -12.31
N LYS A 117 -1.64 18.70 -11.33
CA LYS A 117 -0.81 19.62 -10.52
C LYS A 117 0.52 19.99 -11.15
N MET A 118 1.12 19.14 -11.99
CA MET A 118 2.37 19.46 -12.67
C MET A 118 2.25 20.80 -13.42
N THR A 119 3.03 21.79 -13.00
CA THR A 119 3.38 22.95 -13.81
C THR A 119 4.38 22.47 -14.86
N TYR A 120 4.27 22.97 -16.10
CA TYR A 120 5.08 22.55 -17.24
C TYR A 120 6.58 22.88 -17.03
N ASN A 121 7.29 22.15 -16.18
CA ASN A 121 8.75 22.19 -16.11
C ASN A 121 9.32 21.17 -17.10
N LYS A 122 10.24 21.63 -17.94
CA LYS A 122 10.81 20.90 -19.09
C LYS A 122 11.55 19.61 -18.73
N GLU A 123 11.89 19.39 -17.47
CA GLU A 123 12.63 18.19 -17.04
C GLU A 123 11.74 16.98 -16.73
N ASP A 124 10.48 17.19 -16.30
CA ASP A 124 9.50 16.10 -16.09
C ASP A 124 8.87 15.59 -17.39
N LEU A 125 9.13 16.29 -18.51
CA LEU A 125 8.64 16.00 -19.86
C LEU A 125 9.30 14.79 -20.55
N LYS A 126 10.18 14.05 -19.87
CA LYS A 126 10.74 12.80 -20.43
C LYS A 126 9.71 11.67 -20.56
N PHE A 127 8.52 11.80 -19.95
CA PHE A 127 7.40 10.91 -20.22
C PHE A 127 6.70 11.30 -21.53
N ARG A 128 6.99 10.56 -22.62
CA ARG A 128 6.55 10.81 -24.02
C ARG A 128 5.01 10.89 -24.27
N GLY A 129 4.16 10.85 -23.24
CA GLY A 129 2.70 10.92 -23.37
C GLY A 129 2.02 12.11 -22.67
N TYR A 130 2.68 12.78 -21.73
CA TYR A 130 2.03 13.70 -20.78
C TYR A 130 1.36 14.92 -21.44
N LYS A 131 1.99 15.48 -22.48
CA LYS A 131 1.44 16.63 -23.23
C LYS A 131 0.15 16.29 -23.97
N LYS A 132 -0.13 15.01 -24.24
CA LYS A 132 -1.33 14.56 -24.93
C LYS A 132 -2.45 14.16 -23.96
N THR A 133 -2.11 13.95 -22.68
CA THR A 133 -3.06 13.52 -21.65
C THR A 133 -3.87 14.69 -21.11
N VAL A 134 -3.30 15.89 -20.92
CA VAL A 134 -4.04 17.06 -20.45
C VAL A 134 -4.63 17.81 -21.64
N ILE A 135 -5.96 17.84 -21.75
CA ILE A 135 -6.69 18.54 -22.81
C ILE A 135 -6.85 20.02 -22.45
N ALA A 136 -7.29 20.29 -21.23
CA ALA A 136 -7.51 21.64 -20.74
C ALA A 136 -7.25 21.71 -19.23
N LYS A 137 -6.75 22.84 -18.74
CA LYS A 137 -6.48 23.05 -17.32
C LYS A 137 -6.69 24.53 -16.97
N ASN A 138 -7.43 24.79 -15.91
CA ASN A 138 -7.54 26.09 -15.26
C ASN A 138 -7.38 25.93 -13.73
N ALA A 139 -7.61 26.99 -12.96
CA ALA A 139 -7.43 26.97 -11.50
C ALA A 139 -8.31 25.93 -10.78
N THR A 140 -9.53 25.70 -11.26
CA THR A 140 -10.54 24.88 -10.57
C THR A 140 -10.86 23.57 -11.29
N HIS A 141 -10.43 23.41 -12.54
CA HIS A 141 -10.75 22.28 -13.40
C HIS A 141 -9.51 21.79 -14.17
N CYS A 142 -9.42 20.49 -14.33
CA CYS A 142 -8.45 19.82 -15.18
C CYS A 142 -9.16 18.74 -15.99
N ILE A 143 -9.03 18.77 -17.30
CA ILE A 143 -9.63 17.81 -18.23
C ILE A 143 -8.51 16.95 -18.81
N LEU A 144 -8.60 15.65 -18.57
CA LEU A 144 -7.68 14.65 -19.08
C LEU A 144 -8.35 13.83 -20.19
N HIS A 145 -7.56 13.35 -21.14
CA HIS A 145 -8.02 12.49 -22.22
C HIS A 145 -8.13 11.04 -21.72
N ALA A 146 -9.31 10.44 -21.80
CA ALA A 146 -9.63 9.12 -21.26
C ALA A 146 -8.73 8.01 -21.85
N GLY A 147 -8.58 7.96 -23.18
CA GLY A 147 -7.70 6.96 -23.83
C GLY A 147 -6.26 6.95 -23.31
N TYR A 148 -5.63 8.13 -23.18
CA TYR A 148 -4.27 8.22 -22.62
C TYR A 148 -4.22 7.87 -21.13
N MET A 149 -5.28 8.14 -20.37
CA MET A 149 -5.37 7.70 -18.97
C MET A 149 -5.45 6.18 -18.88
N ILE A 150 -6.28 5.55 -19.71
CA ILE A 150 -6.39 4.08 -19.78
C ILE A 150 -5.04 3.45 -20.14
N ASP A 151 -4.35 3.98 -21.15
CA ASP A 151 -3.01 3.52 -21.52
C ASP A 151 -2.01 3.66 -20.37
N TYR A 152 -2.11 4.72 -19.57
CA TYR A 152 -1.24 4.93 -18.42
C TYR A 152 -1.50 3.90 -17.32
N ILE A 153 -2.78 3.61 -17.05
CA ILE A 153 -3.21 2.61 -16.07
C ILE A 153 -2.74 1.22 -16.51
N ALA A 154 -2.97 0.86 -17.78
CA ALA A 154 -2.64 -0.45 -18.36
C ALA A 154 -1.13 -0.75 -18.32
N ARG A 155 -0.27 0.26 -18.38
CA ARG A 155 1.18 0.08 -18.25
C ARG A 155 1.62 -0.32 -16.84
N GLY A 156 0.74 -0.19 -15.83
CA GLY A 156 1.06 -0.57 -14.46
C GLY A 156 2.32 0.13 -13.93
N HIS A 157 2.59 1.36 -14.35
CA HIS A 157 3.76 2.11 -13.87
C HIS A 157 3.45 2.83 -12.56
N ARG A 158 4.48 3.00 -11.72
CA ARG A 158 4.42 3.77 -10.47
C ARG A 158 3.32 3.27 -9.54
N GLU A 159 2.43 4.17 -9.14
CA GLU A 159 1.38 4.01 -8.13
C GLU A 159 0.32 2.95 -8.50
N VAL A 160 0.23 2.56 -9.78
CA VAL A 160 -0.72 1.55 -10.27
C VAL A 160 -0.07 0.16 -10.37
N GLY A 161 1.26 0.03 -10.35
CA GLY A 161 1.92 -1.26 -10.56
C GLY A 161 2.31 -2.06 -9.31
N GLY A 162 2.53 -1.37 -8.18
CA GLY A 162 3.07 -1.95 -6.95
C GLY A 162 2.00 -2.57 -6.05
N GLY A 163 1.26 -3.55 -6.57
CA GLY A 163 0.08 -4.15 -5.93
C GLY A 163 0.22 -5.60 -5.48
N ALA A 164 -0.89 -6.16 -5.00
CA ALA A 164 -0.98 -7.54 -4.53
C ALA A 164 -0.52 -8.59 -5.57
N PRO A 165 -0.78 -8.46 -6.88
CA PRO A 165 -0.35 -9.45 -7.88
C PRO A 165 1.15 -9.79 -7.87
N LYS A 166 2.00 -8.83 -7.51
CA LYS A 166 3.46 -9.01 -7.47
C LYS A 166 3.99 -9.40 -6.10
N VAL A 167 3.20 -9.13 -5.06
CA VAL A 167 3.60 -9.29 -3.65
C VAL A 167 3.08 -10.62 -3.09
N LEU A 168 1.81 -10.95 -3.34
CA LEU A 168 1.13 -12.14 -2.84
C LEU A 168 1.21 -13.28 -3.87
N THR A 169 2.41 -13.82 -4.04
CA THR A 169 2.70 -14.88 -5.01
C THR A 169 2.68 -16.27 -4.37
N CYS A 170 2.67 -17.33 -5.20
CA CYS A 170 2.83 -18.70 -4.68
C CYS A 170 4.11 -18.84 -3.86
N LYS A 171 5.22 -18.26 -4.34
CA LYS A 171 6.52 -18.29 -3.67
C LYS A 171 6.46 -17.69 -2.28
N LEU A 172 5.73 -16.58 -2.11
CA LEU A 172 5.53 -16.00 -0.79
C LEU A 172 4.72 -16.94 0.10
N TYR A 173 3.59 -17.47 -0.37
CA TYR A 173 2.77 -18.37 0.44
C TYR A 173 3.54 -19.62 0.87
N ASP A 174 4.33 -20.21 -0.03
CA ASP A 174 5.17 -21.35 0.27
C ASP A 174 6.22 -20.98 1.33
N ALA A 175 6.90 -19.85 1.19
CA ALA A 175 7.87 -19.37 2.18
C ALA A 175 7.22 -19.09 3.55
N LEU A 176 6.01 -18.53 3.58
CA LEU A 176 5.28 -18.29 4.83
C LEU A 176 4.86 -19.61 5.50
N GLN A 177 4.47 -20.61 4.71
CA GLN A 177 4.10 -21.93 5.21
C GLN A 177 5.31 -22.69 5.75
N GLU A 178 6.45 -22.64 5.06
CA GLU A 178 7.69 -23.31 5.46
C GLU A 178 8.33 -22.70 6.70
N ASN A 179 8.37 -21.36 6.78
CA ASN A 179 9.09 -20.67 7.86
C ASN A 179 8.21 -20.31 9.06
N ALA A 180 6.89 -20.27 8.89
CA ALA A 180 5.93 -19.97 9.95
C ALA A 180 6.25 -18.68 10.77
N PRO A 181 6.49 -17.53 10.12
CA PRO A 181 6.76 -16.29 10.86
C PRO A 181 5.54 -15.84 11.67
N GLN A 182 5.77 -15.01 12.69
CA GLN A 182 4.68 -14.29 13.34
C GLN A 182 4.17 -13.19 12.40
N LEU A 183 3.23 -13.54 11.52
CA LEU A 183 2.67 -12.65 10.53
C LEU A 183 1.19 -12.36 10.82
N VAL A 184 0.84 -11.09 10.68
CA VAL A 184 -0.54 -10.60 10.67
C VAL A 184 -0.80 -9.86 9.36
N PHE A 185 -1.83 -10.27 8.62
CA PHE A 185 -2.43 -9.41 7.60
C PHE A 185 -3.41 -8.45 8.28
N LEU A 186 -3.35 -7.17 7.90
CA LEU A 186 -4.22 -6.13 8.44
C LEU A 186 -4.79 -5.30 7.29
N ASN A 187 -6.10 -5.07 7.26
CA ASN A 187 -6.67 -4.16 6.27
C ASN A 187 -6.11 -2.73 6.46
N TYR A 188 -5.74 -2.07 5.35
CA TYR A 188 -5.25 -0.69 5.34
C TYR A 188 -6.19 0.32 6.02
N LYS A 189 -7.49 0.04 6.08
CA LYS A 189 -8.48 0.86 6.81
C LYS A 189 -8.21 0.91 8.32
N GLN A 190 -7.47 -0.07 8.86
CA GLN A 190 -7.14 -0.16 10.29
C GLN A 190 -5.81 0.53 10.66
N ILE A 191 -5.15 1.24 9.73
CA ILE A 191 -3.86 1.90 9.97
C ILE A 191 -3.90 2.85 11.17
N ASP A 192 -4.96 3.66 11.30
CA ASP A 192 -5.09 4.62 12.41
C ASP A 192 -5.08 3.88 13.77
N LYS A 193 -5.84 2.79 13.88
CA LYS A 193 -5.86 1.94 15.09
C LYS A 193 -4.52 1.27 15.33
N LEU A 194 -3.84 0.81 14.27
CA LEU A 194 -2.52 0.21 14.37
C LEU A 194 -1.49 1.22 14.92
N GLN A 195 -1.52 2.48 14.46
CA GLN A 195 -0.63 3.51 15.00
C GLN A 195 -0.84 3.70 16.51
N THR A 196 -2.10 3.77 16.96
CA THR A 196 -2.42 3.86 18.40
C THR A 196 -1.88 2.69 19.18
N LEU A 197 -2.05 1.47 18.64
CA LEU A 197 -1.59 0.26 19.28
C LEU A 197 -0.05 0.19 19.38
N LEU A 198 0.64 0.58 18.32
CA LEU A 198 2.10 0.63 18.29
C LEU A 198 2.63 1.69 19.25
N ALA A 199 2.05 2.90 19.25
CA ALA A 199 2.46 3.99 20.13
C ALA A 199 2.31 3.59 21.61
N LYS A 200 1.19 2.95 21.98
CA LYS A 200 0.95 2.48 23.35
C LYS A 200 2.11 1.67 23.94
N HIS A 201 2.78 0.85 23.14
CA HIS A 201 3.83 -0.07 23.62
C HIS A 201 5.25 0.37 23.25
N HIS A 202 5.43 1.10 22.15
CA HIS A 202 6.77 1.35 21.57
C HIS A 202 7.17 2.83 21.53
N CYS A 203 6.21 3.75 21.54
CA CYS A 203 6.47 5.20 21.54
C CYS A 203 5.27 5.98 22.14
N PRO A 204 5.03 5.86 23.46
CA PRO A 204 3.85 6.45 24.11
C PRO A 204 3.77 7.97 23.98
N GLU A 205 4.91 8.64 23.78
CA GLU A 205 4.98 10.09 23.58
C GLU A 205 4.22 10.58 22.35
N LEU A 206 3.90 9.69 21.40
CA LEU A 206 3.14 10.05 20.20
C LEU A 206 1.63 9.96 20.37
N LEU A 207 1.12 9.39 21.48
CA LEU A 207 -0.31 9.09 21.65
C LEU A 207 -1.22 10.32 21.46
N ASP A 208 -0.80 11.49 21.94
CA ASP A 208 -1.54 12.75 21.84
C ASP A 208 -1.56 13.36 20.43
N GLU A 209 -0.76 12.81 19.51
CA GLU A 209 -0.59 13.31 18.14
C GLU A 209 -1.19 12.37 17.08
N LEU A 210 -1.83 11.28 17.51
CA LEU A 210 -2.43 10.30 16.61
C LEU A 210 -3.86 10.66 16.20
N PRO A 211 -4.31 10.23 15.02
CA PRO A 211 -3.54 9.52 13.98
C PRO A 211 -2.63 10.47 13.16
N ILE A 212 -1.42 10.02 12.84
CA ILE A 212 -0.54 10.72 11.90
C ILE A 212 -1.01 10.40 10.49
N LYS A 213 -1.54 11.41 9.80
CA LYS A 213 -2.02 11.31 8.42
C LYS A 213 -1.20 12.18 7.48
N VAL A 214 -0.64 11.58 6.43
CA VAL A 214 0.17 12.27 5.43
C VAL A 214 -0.32 11.91 4.04
N ASN A 215 -0.38 12.89 3.14
CA ASN A 215 -0.89 12.73 1.77
C ASN A 215 -2.31 12.15 1.72
N MET A 216 -3.15 12.44 2.72
CA MET A 216 -4.59 12.34 2.50
C MET A 216 -4.92 13.26 1.33
N ALA A 217 -5.76 12.79 0.42
CA ALA A 217 -6.39 13.67 -0.55
C ALA A 217 -7.12 14.75 0.27
N THR A 218 -6.44 15.87 0.53
CA THR A 218 -7.07 17.13 0.86
C THR A 218 -8.07 17.37 -0.25
N ASP A 219 -9.24 17.94 0.07
CA ASP A 219 -10.16 18.44 -0.94
C ASP A 219 -9.38 19.39 -1.85
N ASP A 220 -8.85 18.84 -2.93
CA ASP A 220 -8.09 19.59 -3.90
C ASP A 220 -9.12 20.47 -4.59
N GLU A 221 -8.94 21.79 -4.51
CA GLU A 221 -9.85 22.76 -5.14
C GLU A 221 -10.03 22.51 -6.65
N GLN A 222 -9.08 21.80 -7.28
CA GLN A 222 -9.10 21.43 -8.68
C GLN A 222 -9.83 20.11 -8.94
N LYS A 223 -11.02 20.21 -9.52
CA LYS A 223 -11.83 19.08 -9.98
C LYS A 223 -11.25 18.47 -11.26
N ILE A 224 -11.19 17.14 -11.31
CA ILE A 224 -10.62 16.42 -12.45
C ILE A 224 -11.73 15.74 -13.27
N TYR A 225 -11.66 15.92 -14.58
CA TYR A 225 -12.60 15.35 -15.54
C TYR A 225 -11.85 14.51 -16.58
N LEU A 226 -12.50 13.45 -17.06
CA LEU A 226 -12.07 12.63 -18.17
C LEU A 226 -12.95 12.92 -19.39
N TYR A 227 -12.32 13.18 -20.52
CA TYR A 227 -12.98 13.35 -21.80
C TYR A 227 -12.63 12.20 -22.71
N ASP A 228 -13.65 11.52 -23.24
CA ASP A 228 -13.52 10.54 -24.30
C ASP A 228 -14.04 11.17 -25.60
N SER A 229 -13.20 11.21 -26.64
CA SER A 229 -13.59 11.74 -27.94
C SER A 229 -14.69 10.93 -28.63
N ASN A 230 -14.92 9.69 -28.18
CA ASN A 230 -15.94 8.80 -28.72
C ASN A 230 -17.26 8.85 -27.92
N ASP A 231 -17.33 9.63 -26.83
CA ASP A 231 -18.53 9.75 -26.00
C ASP A 231 -19.23 11.10 -26.24
N GLU A 232 -20.48 11.04 -26.67
CA GLU A 232 -21.31 12.23 -26.90
C GLU A 232 -21.67 12.97 -25.61
N LYS A 233 -21.49 12.35 -24.44
CA LYS A 233 -21.82 12.92 -23.12
C LYS A 233 -20.83 13.97 -22.63
N GLY A 234 -19.74 14.21 -23.35
CA GLY A 234 -18.71 15.18 -22.98
C GLY A 234 -17.83 14.72 -21.82
N ALA A 235 -17.25 15.66 -21.09
CA ALA A 235 -16.30 15.35 -20.01
C ALA A 235 -17.02 14.93 -18.72
N VAL A 236 -16.63 13.78 -18.15
CA VAL A 236 -17.21 13.18 -16.93
C VAL A 236 -16.23 13.34 -15.78
N ARG A 237 -16.71 13.50 -14.54
CA ARG A 237 -15.83 13.57 -13.37
C ARG A 237 -15.07 12.26 -13.19
N ILE A 238 -13.79 12.34 -12.80
CA ILE A 238 -12.98 11.13 -12.64
C ILE A 238 -13.52 10.21 -11.56
N GLU A 239 -14.12 10.76 -10.49
CA GLU A 239 -14.75 9.95 -9.45
C GLU A 239 -15.91 9.12 -10.01
N GLU A 240 -16.81 9.76 -10.77
CA GLU A 240 -17.95 9.09 -11.41
C GLU A 240 -17.50 8.02 -12.40
N TRP A 241 -16.43 8.29 -13.17
CA TRP A 241 -15.86 7.31 -14.08
C TRP A 241 -15.22 6.13 -13.34
N LEU A 242 -14.50 6.38 -12.23
CA LEU A 242 -13.88 5.33 -11.42
C LEU A 242 -14.93 4.48 -10.70
N ASP A 243 -16.02 5.06 -10.23
CA ASP A 243 -17.12 4.30 -9.62
C ASP A 243 -17.79 3.40 -10.65
N ALA A 244 -17.97 3.88 -11.88
CA ALA A 244 -18.61 3.12 -12.96
C ALA A 244 -17.68 2.05 -13.60
N LYS A 245 -16.38 2.33 -13.73
CA LYS A 245 -15.42 1.47 -14.45
C LYS A 245 -14.47 0.71 -13.55
N GLY A 246 -14.23 1.18 -12.32
CA GLY A 246 -13.30 0.60 -11.35
C GLY A 246 -13.36 -0.92 -11.24
N PRO A 247 -14.56 -1.52 -11.02
CA PRO A 247 -14.69 -2.97 -10.87
C PRO A 247 -14.21 -3.79 -12.07
N VAL A 248 -14.22 -3.22 -13.28
CA VAL A 248 -13.80 -3.92 -14.50
C VAL A 248 -12.41 -3.51 -14.97
N LEU A 249 -11.78 -2.48 -14.39
CA LEU A 249 -10.47 -1.99 -14.84
C LEU A 249 -9.39 -3.06 -14.74
N GLU A 250 -9.37 -3.81 -13.64
CA GLU A 250 -8.37 -4.85 -13.42
C GLU A 250 -8.41 -5.93 -14.50
N TRP A 251 -9.61 -6.39 -14.84
CA TRP A 251 -9.82 -7.40 -15.87
C TRP A 251 -9.57 -6.84 -17.27
N ALA A 252 -10.18 -5.70 -17.60
CA ALA A 252 -10.11 -5.10 -18.92
C ALA A 252 -8.69 -4.68 -19.31
N LEU A 253 -7.86 -4.31 -18.34
CA LEU A 253 -6.49 -3.88 -18.55
C LEU A 253 -5.45 -4.93 -18.17
N ASN A 254 -5.89 -6.16 -17.84
CA ASN A 254 -5.02 -7.27 -17.47
C ASN A 254 -4.03 -6.92 -16.33
N LEU A 255 -4.48 -6.15 -15.33
CA LEU A 255 -3.60 -5.64 -14.26
C LEU A 255 -3.11 -6.75 -13.32
N ARG A 256 -3.77 -7.91 -13.32
CA ARG A 256 -3.39 -9.09 -12.54
C ARG A 256 -2.55 -10.10 -13.31
N SER A 257 -1.96 -9.74 -14.46
CA SER A 257 -1.22 -10.67 -15.33
C SER A 257 -0.05 -11.39 -14.65
N GLU A 258 0.50 -10.81 -13.57
CA GLU A 258 1.62 -11.38 -12.81
C GLU A 258 1.20 -12.20 -11.59
N ALA A 259 -0.10 -12.23 -11.26
CA ALA A 259 -0.59 -12.97 -10.10
C ALA A 259 -0.46 -14.48 -10.32
N SER A 260 0.17 -15.18 -9.38
CA SER A 260 0.42 -16.63 -9.46
C SER A 260 -0.43 -17.47 -8.49
N CYS A 261 -0.99 -16.87 -7.44
CA CYS A 261 -1.73 -17.57 -6.38
C CYS A 261 -3.07 -16.90 -6.04
N GLN A 262 -3.85 -16.60 -7.07
CA GLN A 262 -5.08 -15.80 -6.91
C GLN A 262 -6.10 -16.48 -5.99
N ALA A 263 -6.30 -17.79 -6.09
CA ALA A 263 -7.25 -18.52 -5.23
C ALA A 263 -6.90 -18.37 -3.74
N LYS A 264 -5.63 -18.59 -3.38
CA LYS A 264 -5.17 -18.38 -1.99
C LYS A 264 -5.30 -16.92 -1.53
N THR A 265 -5.03 -15.99 -2.44
CA THR A 265 -5.17 -14.55 -2.16
C THR A 265 -6.61 -14.19 -1.86
N ILE A 266 -7.55 -14.65 -2.69
CA ILE A 266 -9.00 -14.44 -2.49
C ILE A 266 -9.45 -15.07 -1.18
N HIS A 267 -9.02 -16.31 -0.87
CA HIS A 267 -9.39 -16.95 0.39
C HIS A 267 -8.82 -16.21 1.61
N MET A 268 -7.58 -15.70 1.52
CA MET A 268 -6.99 -14.85 2.55
C MET A 268 -7.78 -13.55 2.72
N GLU A 269 -8.20 -12.92 1.62
CA GLU A 269 -9.03 -11.71 1.60
C GLU A 269 -10.40 -11.97 2.24
N ASP A 270 -11.07 -13.07 1.90
CA ASP A 270 -12.36 -13.47 2.49
C ASP A 270 -12.23 -13.66 4.01
N GLU A 271 -11.17 -14.32 4.47
CA GLU A 271 -10.90 -14.46 5.90
C GLU A 271 -10.59 -13.12 6.56
N LEU A 272 -9.77 -12.27 5.94
CA LEU A 272 -9.34 -10.99 6.47
C LEU A 272 -10.53 -10.02 6.60
N PHE A 273 -11.29 -9.84 5.51
CA PHE A 273 -12.41 -8.90 5.45
C PHE A 273 -13.65 -9.43 6.20
N GLY A 274 -13.74 -10.75 6.41
CA GLY A 274 -14.74 -11.35 7.29
C GLY A 274 -14.48 -11.12 8.78
N CYS A 275 -13.30 -10.64 9.18
CA CYS A 275 -12.99 -10.33 10.58
C CYS A 275 -13.60 -8.98 11.01
N PRO A 276 -14.22 -8.87 12.21
CA PRO A 276 -14.72 -7.59 12.72
C PRO A 276 -13.67 -6.48 12.83
N ASP A 277 -12.42 -6.86 13.16
CA ASP A 277 -11.29 -5.95 13.27
C ASP A 277 -10.37 -5.97 12.02
N GLU A 278 -10.75 -6.73 10.98
CA GLU A 278 -10.01 -6.89 9.73
C GLU A 278 -8.51 -7.18 9.95
N ALA A 279 -8.22 -8.04 10.93
CA ALA A 279 -6.89 -8.46 11.33
C ALA A 279 -6.81 -9.99 11.39
N LEU A 280 -5.93 -10.57 10.56
CA LEU A 280 -5.80 -12.00 10.37
C LEU A 280 -4.39 -12.47 10.75
N LYS A 281 -4.28 -13.25 11.82
CA LYS A 281 -3.03 -13.97 12.12
C LYS A 281 -2.88 -15.14 11.15
N VAL A 282 -1.75 -15.17 10.47
CA VAL A 282 -1.37 -16.21 9.51
C VAL A 282 -0.64 -17.33 10.23
N THR A 283 -0.96 -18.56 9.83
CA THR A 283 -0.34 -19.78 10.33
C THR A 283 -0.09 -20.72 9.15
N PRO A 284 0.87 -21.66 9.23
CA PRO A 284 1.03 -22.68 8.20
C PRO A 284 -0.28 -23.46 7.93
N GLU A 285 -1.06 -23.72 8.98
CA GLU A 285 -2.35 -24.42 8.89
C GLU A 285 -3.43 -23.60 8.18
N SER A 286 -3.43 -22.27 8.32
CA SER A 286 -4.34 -21.41 7.56
C SER A 286 -3.96 -21.40 6.09
N ILE A 287 -2.67 -21.22 5.77
CA ILE A 287 -2.18 -21.20 4.37
C ILE A 287 -2.48 -22.53 3.65
N LYS A 288 -2.37 -23.66 4.36
CA LYS A 288 -2.68 -24.98 3.79
C LYS A 288 -4.16 -25.16 3.43
N LYS A 289 -5.05 -24.41 4.07
CA LYS A 289 -6.50 -24.44 3.80
C LYS A 289 -6.92 -23.49 2.67
N TRP A 290 -6.09 -22.51 2.36
CA TRP A 290 -6.30 -21.53 1.30
C TRP A 290 -6.07 -22.12 -0.09
#